data_AF-A9MNN3-F1
#
_entry.id   AF-A9MNN3-F1
#
_cell.length_a   1.000
_cell.length_b   1.000
_cell.length_c   1.000
_cell.angle_alpha   90.00
_cell.angle_beta   90.00
_cell.angle_gamma   90.00
#
_symmetry.space_group_name_H-M   'P 1'
#
loop_
_entity.id
_entity.type
_entity.pdbx_description
1 polymer ?
#
loop_
_entity_poly.entity_id
_entity_poly.type
_entity_poly.pdbx_seq_one_letter_code
_entity_poly.pdbx_strand_id
1 'polypeptide(L)'
;MNLENVVKFHFAKSSQINDIPRATASETLTGTDVMAAMGMTQSRASLGYSAFLGKMEISSNDREKAIELLTAYALKNCDNVPALRKLENDIKPKVMQVLATFAFSDYSRSAASTRTCDCCGGKKFIDAEVMTMKSIGQPYLSERKETVKVLCNKCKGKGVLTNACQCNGKGVVIDKEKTILQGGVPAYKTCRRCNGRGYARLLPDSVRKYICATVIDIPETTWRRSYKDFFESLVGECIKQEEYANQMLSKVTQ
;
A
#
# COMPACT_ATOMS: atom_id res chain seq x y z
N MET A 1 -9.19 6.73 -22.72
CA MET A 1 -9.60 6.86 -21.29
C MET A 1 -8.53 6.23 -20.39
N ASN A 2 -8.38 6.68 -19.14
CA ASN A 2 -7.40 6.14 -18.17
C ASN A 2 -8.09 5.51 -16.95
N LEU A 3 -7.43 4.56 -16.28
CA LEU A 3 -7.95 3.88 -15.08
C LEU A 3 -8.33 4.85 -13.96
N GLU A 4 -7.58 5.92 -13.73
CA GLU A 4 -7.93 6.94 -12.72
C GLU A 4 -9.26 7.65 -13.01
N ASN A 5 -9.64 7.77 -14.30
CA ASN A 5 -10.93 8.33 -14.67
C ASN A 5 -12.07 7.31 -14.52
N VAL A 6 -11.80 6.01 -14.63
CA VAL A 6 -12.78 4.93 -14.38
C VAL A 6 -13.31 5.01 -12.95
N VAL A 7 -12.44 5.33 -11.99
CA VAL A 7 -12.78 5.45 -10.56
C VAL A 7 -13.99 6.37 -10.34
N LYS A 8 -14.13 7.43 -11.13
CA LYS A 8 -15.25 8.38 -11.02
C LYS A 8 -16.59 7.66 -11.17
N PHE A 9 -16.71 6.76 -12.15
CA PHE A 9 -17.94 6.05 -12.50
C PHE A 9 -18.39 5.01 -11.46
N HIS A 10 -17.55 4.68 -10.47
CA HIS A 10 -17.94 3.84 -9.33
C HIS A 10 -18.65 4.61 -8.22
N PHE A 11 -18.75 5.94 -8.30
CA PHE A 11 -19.42 6.76 -7.30
C PHE A 11 -20.69 7.41 -7.86
N ALA A 12 -21.81 7.25 -7.15
CA ALA A 12 -23.12 7.79 -7.55
C ALA A 12 -23.17 9.31 -7.78
N LYS A 13 -22.17 10.07 -7.29
CA LYS A 13 -22.06 11.52 -7.52
C LYS A 13 -21.54 11.88 -8.92
N SER A 14 -20.89 10.96 -9.64
CA SER A 14 -20.38 11.23 -10.98
C SER A 14 -21.42 10.99 -12.08
N SER A 15 -22.43 10.17 -11.80
CA SER A 15 -23.57 9.95 -12.70
C SER A 15 -24.42 11.21 -12.73
N GLN A 16 -24.34 11.98 -13.81
CA GLN A 16 -25.23 13.10 -14.09
C GLN A 16 -26.63 12.54 -14.40
N ILE A 17 -27.44 12.32 -13.36
CA ILE A 17 -28.87 11.96 -13.47
C ILE A 17 -29.68 13.27 -13.43
N ASN A 18 -29.36 14.19 -14.34
CA ASN A 18 -30.01 15.50 -14.44
C ASN A 18 -30.49 15.71 -15.88
N ASP A 19 -31.60 16.42 -16.07
CA ASP A 19 -32.19 16.77 -17.39
C ASP A 19 -31.36 17.78 -18.21
N ILE A 20 -30.05 17.90 -17.94
CA ILE A 20 -29.16 18.74 -18.72
C ILE A 20 -29.05 18.09 -20.12
N PRO A 21 -29.38 18.81 -21.20
CA PRO A 21 -29.28 18.27 -22.55
C PRO A 21 -27.85 17.83 -22.80
N ARG A 22 -27.69 16.61 -23.32
CA ARG A 22 -26.38 16.04 -23.64
C ARG A 22 -25.64 17.03 -24.55
N ALA A 23 -24.40 17.36 -24.18
CA ALA A 23 -23.54 18.18 -25.04
C ALA A 23 -23.52 17.58 -26.45
N THR A 24 -23.71 18.40 -27.48
CA THR A 24 -23.75 18.01 -28.90
C THR A 24 -22.41 17.50 -29.45
N ALA A 25 -21.40 17.31 -28.60
CA ALA A 25 -20.15 16.67 -28.96
C ALA A 25 -20.34 15.14 -29.06
N SER A 26 -20.35 14.62 -30.29
CA SER A 26 -20.46 13.20 -30.64
C SER A 26 -19.32 12.31 -30.12
N GLU A 27 -18.29 12.89 -29.50
CA GLU A 27 -17.03 12.25 -29.10
C GLU A 27 -16.99 11.85 -27.61
N THR A 28 -18.10 11.99 -26.87
CA THR A 28 -18.11 11.70 -25.42
C THR A 28 -18.63 10.29 -25.13
N LEU A 29 -17.76 9.42 -24.60
CA LEU A 29 -18.11 8.07 -24.15
C LEU A 29 -19.32 8.13 -23.21
N THR A 30 -20.36 7.38 -23.53
CA THR A 30 -21.54 7.27 -22.67
C THR A 30 -21.25 6.37 -21.46
N GLY A 31 -22.08 6.44 -20.42
CA GLY A 31 -21.95 5.56 -19.26
C GLY A 31 -21.96 4.07 -19.65
N THR A 32 -22.74 3.69 -20.67
CA THR A 32 -22.77 2.33 -21.22
C THR A 32 -21.48 1.95 -21.92
N ASP A 33 -20.88 2.86 -22.71
CA ASP A 33 -19.59 2.61 -23.38
C ASP A 33 -18.46 2.41 -22.37
N VAL A 34 -18.49 3.21 -21.30
CA VAL A 34 -17.55 3.10 -20.18
C VAL A 34 -17.70 1.75 -19.47
N MET A 35 -18.91 1.30 -19.18
CA MET A 35 -19.15 -0.01 -18.55
C MET A 35 -18.74 -1.17 -19.47
N ALA A 36 -19.00 -1.07 -20.78
CA ALA A 36 -18.55 -2.05 -21.76
C ALA A 36 -17.00 -2.10 -21.83
N ALA A 37 -16.35 -0.94 -21.82
CA ALA A 37 -14.90 -0.84 -21.81
C ALA A 37 -14.26 -1.43 -20.54
N MET A 38 -14.89 -1.22 -19.38
CA MET A 38 -14.49 -1.85 -18.12
C MET A 38 -14.55 -3.38 -18.22
N GLY A 39 -15.67 -3.94 -18.70
CA GLY A 39 -15.84 -5.38 -18.87
C GLY A 39 -14.81 -5.99 -19.84
N MET A 40 -14.56 -5.33 -20.97
CA MET A 40 -13.53 -5.74 -21.92
C MET A 40 -12.11 -5.68 -21.33
N THR A 41 -11.80 -4.64 -20.56
CA THR A 41 -10.50 -4.49 -19.89
C THR A 41 -10.31 -5.56 -18.82
N GLN A 42 -11.35 -5.85 -18.03
CA GLN A 42 -11.30 -6.92 -17.02
C GLN A 42 -11.03 -8.29 -17.64
N SER A 43 -11.59 -8.56 -18.83
CA SER A 43 -11.35 -9.81 -19.56
C SER A 43 -9.91 -9.90 -20.10
N ARG A 44 -9.38 -8.81 -20.68
CA ARG A 44 -8.03 -8.78 -21.28
C ARG A 44 -6.90 -8.68 -20.26
N ALA A 45 -7.11 -7.93 -19.18
CA ALA A 45 -6.10 -7.56 -18.19
C ALA A 45 -6.62 -7.79 -16.77
N SER A 46 -7.03 -9.01 -16.46
CA SER A 46 -7.70 -9.36 -15.21
C SER A 46 -6.88 -9.01 -13.96
N LEU A 47 -5.60 -9.36 -13.93
CA LEU A 47 -4.71 -9.08 -12.80
C LEU A 47 -4.54 -7.58 -12.58
N GLY A 48 -4.21 -6.83 -13.64
CA GLY A 48 -3.99 -5.38 -13.56
C GLY A 48 -5.25 -4.60 -13.18
N TYR A 49 -6.39 -4.99 -13.75
CA TYR A 49 -7.67 -4.35 -13.48
C TYR A 49 -8.12 -4.58 -12.03
N SER A 50 -8.13 -5.84 -11.57
CA SER A 50 -8.48 -6.15 -10.18
C SER A 50 -7.46 -5.58 -9.18
N ALA A 51 -6.17 -5.55 -9.52
CA ALA A 51 -5.16 -4.92 -8.68
C ALA A 51 -5.39 -3.43 -8.49
N PHE A 52 -5.74 -2.72 -9.57
CA PHE A 52 -6.07 -1.30 -9.52
C PHE A 52 -7.33 -1.02 -8.69
N LEU A 53 -8.41 -1.78 -8.91
CA LEU A 53 -9.64 -1.63 -8.13
C LEU A 53 -9.43 -1.91 -6.64
N GLY A 54 -8.62 -2.92 -6.32
CA GLY A 54 -8.23 -3.22 -4.93
C GLY A 54 -7.37 -2.13 -4.30
N LYS A 55 -6.46 -1.51 -5.07
CA LYS A 55 -5.64 -0.36 -4.64
C LYS A 55 -6.47 0.88 -4.36
N MET A 56 -7.54 1.10 -5.12
CA MET A 56 -8.48 2.21 -4.94
C MET A 56 -9.58 1.93 -3.91
N GLU A 57 -9.53 0.77 -3.23
CA GLU A 57 -10.50 0.34 -2.21
C GLU A 57 -11.96 0.32 -2.71
N ILE A 58 -12.17 0.08 -4.01
CA ILE A 58 -13.51 0.03 -4.63
C ILE A 58 -14.22 -1.29 -4.31
N SER A 59 -13.47 -2.40 -4.28
CA SER A 59 -14.01 -3.75 -4.13
C SER A 59 -13.04 -4.64 -3.36
N SER A 60 -13.52 -5.23 -2.26
CA SER A 60 -12.75 -6.22 -1.48
C SER A 60 -12.55 -7.52 -2.25
N ASN A 61 -13.52 -7.90 -3.08
CA ASN A 61 -13.45 -9.09 -3.93
C ASN A 61 -12.34 -8.94 -4.99
N ASP A 62 -12.24 -7.78 -5.64
CA ASP A 62 -11.16 -7.54 -6.60
C ASP A 62 -9.78 -7.53 -5.95
N ARG A 63 -9.68 -7.08 -4.70
CA ARG A 63 -8.45 -7.18 -3.92
C ARG A 63 -8.04 -8.64 -3.71
N GLU A 64 -8.97 -9.50 -3.30
CA GLU A 64 -8.71 -10.93 -3.07
C GLU A 64 -8.35 -11.63 -4.39
N LYS A 65 -9.11 -11.36 -5.46
CA LYS A 65 -8.83 -11.85 -6.81
C LYS A 65 -7.46 -11.41 -7.33
N ALA A 66 -7.04 -10.18 -7.06
CA ALA A 66 -5.71 -9.70 -7.44
C ALA A 66 -4.60 -10.48 -6.73
N ILE A 67 -4.78 -10.78 -5.44
CA ILE A 67 -3.83 -11.60 -4.66
C ILE A 67 -3.78 -13.02 -5.20
N GLU A 68 -4.93 -13.63 -5.53
CA GLU A 68 -5.00 -14.97 -6.12
C GLU A 68 -4.30 -15.04 -7.48
N LEU A 69 -4.58 -14.09 -8.38
CA LEU A 69 -3.95 -14.01 -9.70
C LEU A 69 -2.44 -13.77 -9.59
N LEU A 70 -2.00 -12.91 -8.65
CA LEU A 70 -0.58 -12.68 -8.38
C LEU A 70 0.08 -13.93 -7.77
N THR A 71 -0.63 -14.69 -6.95
CA THR A 71 -0.15 -15.97 -6.40
C THR A 71 0.04 -17.00 -7.51
N ALA A 72 -0.92 -17.10 -8.45
CA ALA A 72 -0.80 -17.97 -9.62
C ALA A 72 0.39 -17.56 -10.52
N TYR A 73 0.61 -16.25 -10.70
CA TYR A 73 1.80 -15.74 -11.38
C TYR A 73 3.10 -16.09 -10.63
N ALA A 74 3.10 -15.95 -9.31
CA ALA A 74 4.24 -16.28 -8.47
C ALA A 74 4.58 -17.77 -8.56
N LEU A 75 3.58 -18.65 -8.55
CA LEU A 75 3.76 -20.10 -8.72
C LEU A 75 4.37 -20.46 -10.08
N LYS A 76 3.97 -19.79 -11.16
CA LYS A 76 4.57 -20.01 -12.49
C LYS A 76 6.04 -19.57 -12.57
N ASN A 77 6.42 -18.53 -11.84
CA ASN A 77 7.75 -17.93 -11.91
C ASN A 77 8.69 -18.35 -10.76
N CYS A 78 8.19 -19.05 -9.75
CA CYS A 78 8.97 -19.42 -8.56
C CYS A 78 10.16 -20.32 -8.91
N ASP A 79 10.03 -21.15 -9.96
CA ASP A 79 11.09 -22.06 -10.37
C ASP A 79 12.31 -21.34 -10.94
N ASN A 80 12.20 -20.07 -11.33
CA ASN A 80 13.34 -19.27 -11.76
C ASN A 80 14.33 -18.99 -10.61
N VAL A 81 13.88 -19.11 -9.36
CA VAL A 81 14.69 -18.85 -8.17
C VAL A 81 15.09 -20.18 -7.52
N PRO A 82 16.39 -20.52 -7.44
CA PRO A 82 16.83 -21.80 -6.90
C PRO A 82 16.33 -22.11 -5.48
N ALA A 83 16.25 -21.09 -4.62
CA ALA A 83 15.76 -21.25 -3.25
C ALA A 83 14.26 -21.59 -3.18
N LEU A 84 13.45 -21.01 -4.07
CA LEU A 84 12.01 -21.27 -4.14
C LEU A 84 11.69 -22.60 -4.82
N ARG A 85 12.52 -23.01 -5.79
CA ARG A 85 12.40 -24.30 -6.47
C ARG A 85 12.56 -25.48 -5.52
N LYS A 86 13.43 -25.36 -4.52
CA LYS A 86 13.72 -26.41 -3.52
C LYS A 86 12.65 -26.55 -2.44
N LEU A 87 11.65 -25.68 -2.40
CA LEU A 87 10.57 -25.77 -1.43
C LEU A 87 9.71 -27.01 -1.68
N GLU A 88 9.21 -27.61 -0.61
CA GLU A 88 8.24 -28.71 -0.68
C GLU A 88 6.94 -28.26 -1.36
N ASN A 89 6.29 -29.19 -2.07
CA ASN A 89 5.09 -28.91 -2.86
C ASN A 89 3.91 -28.38 -2.01
N ASP A 90 3.82 -28.77 -0.74
CA ASP A 90 2.75 -28.33 0.17
C ASP A 90 3.01 -26.94 0.78
N ILE A 91 4.29 -26.57 0.89
CA ILE A 91 4.76 -25.32 1.48
C ILE A 91 4.80 -24.21 0.42
N LYS A 92 5.22 -24.54 -0.79
CA LYS A 92 5.38 -23.62 -1.92
C LYS A 92 4.16 -22.72 -2.15
N PRO A 93 2.91 -23.23 -2.28
CA PRO A 93 1.75 -22.37 -2.49
C PRO A 93 1.48 -21.43 -1.32
N LYS A 94 1.69 -21.88 -0.07
CA LYS A 94 1.52 -21.05 1.13
C LYS A 94 2.52 -19.89 1.14
N VAL A 95 3.80 -20.17 0.87
CA VAL A 95 4.83 -19.12 0.78
C VAL A 95 4.52 -18.14 -0.36
N MET A 96 4.10 -18.63 -1.53
CA MET A 96 3.75 -17.77 -2.66
C MET A 96 2.55 -16.87 -2.35
N GLN A 97 1.52 -17.39 -1.69
CA GLN A 97 0.35 -16.62 -1.29
C GLN A 97 0.73 -15.52 -0.29
N VAL A 98 1.57 -15.82 0.70
CA VAL A 98 2.06 -14.84 1.67
C VAL A 98 2.87 -13.75 0.95
N LEU A 99 3.80 -14.12 0.07
CA LEU A 99 4.59 -13.17 -0.71
C LEU A 99 3.71 -12.28 -1.59
N ALA A 100 2.72 -12.85 -2.29
CA ALA A 100 1.78 -12.11 -3.12
C ALA A 100 0.92 -11.15 -2.28
N THR A 101 0.46 -11.57 -1.10
CA THR A 101 -0.33 -10.72 -0.20
C THR A 101 0.47 -9.50 0.26
N PHE A 102 1.71 -9.71 0.70
CA PHE A 102 2.58 -8.61 1.10
C PHE A 102 3.03 -7.74 -0.09
N ALA A 103 3.23 -8.33 -1.27
CA ALA A 103 3.60 -7.61 -2.47
C ALA A 103 2.44 -6.70 -2.92
N PHE A 104 1.22 -7.23 -2.94
CA PHE A 104 0.02 -6.44 -3.20
C PHE A 104 -0.18 -5.33 -2.15
N SER A 105 0.09 -5.62 -0.86
CA SER A 105 0.04 -4.61 0.20
C SER A 105 1.11 -3.53 0.05
N ASP A 106 2.29 -3.84 -0.49
CA ASP A 106 3.35 -2.87 -0.76
C ASP A 106 3.08 -2.06 -2.05
N TYR A 107 2.42 -2.69 -3.03
CA TYR A 107 1.91 -2.05 -4.24
C TYR A 107 0.76 -1.06 -3.97
N SER A 108 -0.22 -1.46 -3.15
CA SER A 108 -1.40 -0.64 -2.82
C SER A 108 -1.11 0.46 -1.79
N ARG A 109 0.09 0.49 -1.20
CA ARG A 109 0.50 1.56 -0.29
C ARG A 109 0.56 2.89 -1.03
N SER A 110 0.00 3.90 -0.37
CA SER A 110 0.07 5.29 -0.81
C SER A 110 0.55 6.19 0.34
N ALA A 111 0.87 7.45 0.03
CA ALA A 111 1.15 8.46 1.06
C ALA A 111 -0.04 8.67 2.02
N ALA A 112 -1.27 8.41 1.56
CA ALA A 112 -2.48 8.50 2.38
C ALA A 112 -2.69 7.26 3.27
N SER A 113 -2.05 6.13 2.96
CA SER A 113 -2.24 4.90 3.72
C SER A 113 -1.71 5.04 5.16
N THR A 114 -2.46 4.48 6.09
CA THR A 114 -2.09 4.41 7.51
C THR A 114 -1.89 2.96 7.94
N ARG A 115 -1.10 2.76 8.99
CA ARG A 115 -0.90 1.46 9.63
C ARG A 115 -1.25 1.55 11.10
N THR A 116 -1.65 0.45 11.71
CA THR A 116 -1.86 0.37 13.15
C THR A 116 -0.56 0.68 13.88
N CYS A 117 -0.64 1.37 15.01
CA CYS A 117 0.55 1.71 15.77
C CYS A 117 1.12 0.49 16.48
N ASP A 118 2.36 0.11 16.14
CA ASP A 118 3.07 -1.02 16.73
C ASP A 118 3.19 -0.94 18.26
N CYS A 119 3.19 0.28 18.84
CA CYS A 119 3.36 0.47 20.27
C CYS A 119 2.08 0.27 21.09
N CYS A 120 0.91 0.63 20.57
CA CYS A 120 -0.35 0.52 21.31
C CYS A 120 -1.31 -0.51 20.70
N GLY A 121 -0.96 -1.13 19.57
CA GLY A 121 -1.85 -2.04 18.84
C GLY A 121 -3.18 -1.40 18.46
N GLY A 122 -3.20 -0.07 18.27
CA GLY A 122 -4.43 0.71 18.04
C GLY A 122 -5.18 1.15 19.29
N LYS A 123 -4.78 0.73 20.51
CA LYS A 123 -5.43 1.11 21.78
C LYS A 123 -5.24 2.57 22.20
N LYS A 124 -4.43 3.34 21.46
CA LYS A 124 -4.11 4.78 21.65
C LYS A 124 -3.34 5.14 22.93
N PHE A 125 -3.50 4.34 23.98
CA PHE A 125 -2.84 4.48 25.27
C PHE A 125 -1.88 3.31 25.53
N ILE A 126 -0.89 3.56 26.38
CA ILE A 126 0.07 2.58 26.90
C ILE A 126 0.01 2.70 28.42
N ASP A 127 0.07 1.57 29.12
CA ASP A 127 0.14 1.59 30.58
C ASP A 127 1.57 1.96 31.00
N ALA A 128 1.71 3.02 31.81
CA ALA A 128 2.97 3.44 32.38
C ALA A 128 2.85 3.51 33.90
N GLU A 129 3.89 3.04 34.59
CA GLU A 129 3.98 3.22 36.04
C GLU A 129 4.40 4.66 36.34
N VAL A 130 3.51 5.40 37.00
CA VAL A 130 3.79 6.75 37.48
C VAL A 130 3.84 6.71 38.99
N MET A 131 4.96 7.15 39.55
CA MET A 131 5.09 7.34 40.98
C MET A 131 4.29 8.59 41.36
N THR A 132 3.27 8.42 42.20
CA THR A 132 2.43 9.54 42.64
C THR A 132 2.59 9.76 44.14
N MET A 133 2.92 10.99 44.53
CA MET A 133 2.92 11.44 45.92
C MET A 133 1.57 12.05 46.29
N LYS A 134 0.45 11.35 46.03
CA LYS A 134 -0.86 11.87 46.40
C LYS A 134 -1.05 11.76 47.91
N SER A 135 -0.94 12.88 48.62
CA SER A 135 -1.27 13.01 50.04
C SER A 135 -2.75 13.31 50.21
N ILE A 136 -3.59 12.28 50.41
CA ILE A 136 -4.94 12.48 50.94
C ILE A 136 -4.87 12.22 52.45
N GLY A 137 -4.55 13.26 53.22
CA GLY A 137 -4.79 13.29 54.68
C GLY A 137 -3.82 12.52 55.58
N GLN A 138 -2.65 12.07 55.13
CA GLN A 138 -1.64 11.44 56.00
C GLN A 138 -0.27 12.16 55.95
N PRO A 139 0.39 12.36 57.11
CA PRO A 139 1.66 13.09 57.21
C PRO A 139 2.91 12.30 56.80
N TYR A 140 2.78 11.04 56.39
CA TYR A 140 3.91 10.20 55.98
C TYR A 140 3.83 9.90 54.47
N LEU A 141 4.78 10.43 53.69
CA LEU A 141 4.91 10.17 52.26
C LEU A 141 5.40 8.71 52.04
N SER A 142 4.49 7.81 51.68
CA SER A 142 4.87 6.53 51.07
C SER A 142 4.78 6.62 49.55
N GLU A 143 5.84 6.27 48.83
CA GLU A 143 5.82 6.18 47.37
C GLU A 143 4.81 5.12 46.92
N ARG A 144 3.77 5.54 46.22
CA ARG A 144 2.79 4.63 45.59
C ARG A 144 3.03 4.57 44.09
N LYS A 145 3.26 3.36 43.59
CA LYS A 145 3.30 3.07 42.15
C LYS A 145 1.86 2.93 41.66
N GLU A 146 1.39 3.90 40.87
CA GLU A 146 0.09 3.83 40.19
C GLU A 146 0.33 3.53 38.71
N THR A 147 -0.35 2.52 38.16
CA THR A 147 -0.38 2.28 36.71
C THR A 147 -1.35 3.26 36.07
N VAL A 148 -0.85 4.20 35.27
CA VAL A 148 -1.64 5.22 34.59
C VAL A 148 -1.59 4.98 33.08
N LYS A 149 -2.73 5.15 32.42
CA LYS A 149 -2.82 5.12 30.95
C LYS A 149 -2.25 6.41 30.37
N VAL A 150 -1.05 6.34 29.80
CA VAL A 150 -0.42 7.47 29.10
C VAL A 150 -0.71 7.39 27.60
N LEU A 151 -0.76 8.55 26.96
CA LEU A 151 -0.93 8.63 25.52
C LEU A 151 0.26 7.95 24.82
N CYS A 152 0.01 7.13 23.80
CA CYS A 152 1.10 6.52 23.05
C CYS A 152 1.96 7.60 22.38
N ASN A 153 3.25 7.66 22.74
CA ASN A 153 4.18 8.68 22.24
C ASN A 153 4.36 8.62 20.72
N LYS A 154 4.32 7.43 20.11
CA LYS A 154 4.51 7.28 18.65
C LYS A 154 3.31 7.77 17.85
N CYS A 155 2.08 7.39 18.22
CA CYS A 155 0.89 7.81 17.48
C CYS A 155 0.24 9.08 18.03
N LYS A 156 0.72 9.60 19.17
CA LYS A 156 0.12 10.72 19.89
C LYS A 156 -1.39 10.57 20.03
N GLY A 157 -1.83 9.38 20.47
CA GLY A 157 -3.26 9.07 20.67
C GLY A 157 -4.08 8.79 19.40
N LYS A 158 -3.50 8.84 18.19
CA LYS A 158 -4.22 8.52 16.94
C LYS A 158 -4.52 7.03 16.76
N GLY A 159 -3.75 6.15 17.41
CA GLY A 159 -3.85 4.69 17.22
C GLY A 159 -3.29 4.19 15.88
N VAL A 160 -3.09 5.10 14.93
CA VAL A 160 -2.53 4.83 13.59
C VAL A 160 -1.29 5.68 13.33
N LEU A 161 -0.40 5.17 12.48
CA LEU A 161 0.79 5.84 11.97
C LEU A 161 0.64 6.03 10.46
N THR A 162 1.05 7.18 9.95
CA THR A 162 1.06 7.45 8.51
C THR A 162 2.22 6.70 7.85
N ASN A 163 1.97 6.09 6.69
CA ASN A 163 3.03 5.51 5.86
C ASN A 163 3.76 6.58 5.02
N ALA A 164 3.23 7.81 5.00
CA ALA A 164 3.87 8.97 4.38
C ALA A 164 5.31 9.16 4.86
N CYS A 165 6.19 9.45 3.91
CA CYS A 165 7.52 9.95 4.19
C CYS A 165 7.41 11.33 4.85
N GLN A 166 8.46 11.73 5.58
CA GLN A 166 8.55 13.06 6.20
C GLN A 166 8.52 14.22 5.21
N CYS A 167 8.64 13.97 3.90
CA CYS A 167 8.28 14.96 2.88
C CYS A 167 6.77 15.17 2.73
N ASN A 168 5.95 14.70 3.68
CA ASN A 168 4.49 14.72 3.69
C ASN A 168 3.87 14.09 2.45
N GLY A 169 4.45 12.98 1.95
CA GLY A 169 3.91 12.31 0.77
C GLY A 169 4.36 12.89 -0.57
N LYS A 170 5.03 14.05 -0.60
CA LYS A 170 5.29 14.78 -1.85
C LYS A 170 6.32 14.14 -2.78
N GLY A 171 7.18 13.26 -2.26
CA GLY A 171 8.28 12.66 -3.03
C GLY A 171 9.42 13.63 -3.39
N VAL A 172 9.21 14.94 -3.27
CA VAL A 172 10.19 16.00 -3.55
C VAL A 172 10.47 16.86 -2.31
N VAL A 173 11.65 17.48 -2.28
CA VAL A 173 12.11 18.42 -1.24
C VAL A 173 12.70 19.64 -1.95
N ILE A 174 12.57 20.82 -1.34
CA ILE A 174 13.13 22.06 -1.88
C ILE A 174 14.65 21.94 -1.97
N ASP A 175 15.19 22.28 -3.14
CA ASP A 175 16.61 22.36 -3.39
C ASP A 175 17.11 23.78 -3.11
N LYS A 176 17.63 23.99 -1.90
CA LYS A 176 18.06 25.32 -1.43
C LYS A 176 19.07 25.97 -2.38
N GLU A 177 20.03 25.19 -2.89
CA GLU A 177 21.09 25.68 -3.78
C GLU A 177 20.51 26.20 -5.11
N LYS A 178 19.70 25.38 -5.78
CA LYS A 178 19.04 25.79 -7.04
C LYS A 178 18.04 26.91 -6.82
N THR A 179 17.36 26.95 -5.68
CA THR A 179 16.42 28.03 -5.34
C THR A 179 17.15 29.37 -5.19
N ILE A 180 18.34 29.37 -4.59
CA ILE A 180 19.18 30.58 -4.48
C ILE A 180 19.71 30.99 -5.86
N LEU A 181 20.18 30.04 -6.67
CA LEU A 181 20.68 30.30 -8.03
C LEU A 181 19.59 30.85 -8.97
N GLN A 182 18.34 30.45 -8.77
CA GLN A 182 17.19 30.92 -9.56
C GLN A 182 16.58 32.23 -9.04
N GLY A 183 17.26 32.93 -8.13
CA GLY A 183 16.80 34.23 -7.64
C GLY A 183 15.54 34.17 -6.76
N GLY A 184 15.34 33.08 -6.02
CA GLY A 184 14.23 32.92 -5.07
C GLY A 184 13.06 32.08 -5.57
N VAL A 185 13.10 31.58 -6.81
CA VAL A 185 12.10 30.61 -7.31
C VAL A 185 12.35 29.23 -6.71
N PRO A 186 11.37 28.59 -6.01
CA PRO A 186 11.55 27.29 -5.39
C PRO A 186 11.89 26.18 -6.40
N ALA A 187 13.14 25.74 -6.38
CA ALA A 187 13.57 24.56 -7.11
C ALA A 187 13.32 23.30 -6.27
N TYR A 188 12.95 22.19 -6.90
CA TYR A 188 12.70 20.93 -6.21
C TYR A 188 13.70 19.86 -6.63
N LYS A 189 14.06 19.01 -5.68
CA LYS A 189 14.83 17.78 -5.92
C LYS A 189 14.12 16.57 -5.33
N THR A 190 14.46 15.40 -5.84
CA THR A 190 13.93 14.12 -5.34
C THR A 190 14.27 13.95 -3.85
N CYS A 191 13.28 13.57 -3.05
CA CYS A 191 13.46 13.33 -1.64
C CYS A 191 14.39 12.12 -1.42
N ARG A 192 15.57 12.35 -0.83
CA ARG A 192 16.58 11.30 -0.54
C ARG A 192 16.05 10.18 0.37
N ARG A 193 15.03 10.45 1.19
CA ARG A 193 14.49 9.49 2.15
C ARG A 193 13.54 8.47 1.52
N CYS A 194 12.78 8.88 0.51
CA CYS A 194 11.82 8.00 -0.17
C CYS A 194 12.14 7.78 -1.64
N ASN A 195 13.24 8.35 -2.15
CA ASN A 195 13.66 8.30 -3.55
C ASN A 195 12.51 8.64 -4.51
N GLY A 196 11.74 9.68 -4.20
CA GLY A 196 10.63 10.13 -5.06
C GLY A 196 9.27 9.48 -4.79
N ARG A 197 9.19 8.39 -4.03
CA ARG A 197 7.92 7.66 -3.81
C ARG A 197 6.92 8.37 -2.89
N GLY A 198 7.39 9.18 -1.96
CA GLY A 198 6.52 9.88 -0.99
C GLY A 198 6.07 9.03 0.21
N TYR A 199 6.26 7.71 0.21
CA TYR A 199 5.94 6.82 1.34
C TYR A 199 7.01 5.76 1.56
N ALA A 200 7.01 5.14 2.74
CA ALA A 200 7.94 4.06 3.07
C ALA A 200 7.49 2.73 2.46
N ARG A 201 8.44 1.98 1.89
CA ARG A 201 8.21 0.61 1.46
C ARG A 201 8.00 -0.30 2.67
N LEU A 202 7.22 -1.35 2.49
CA LEU A 202 7.18 -2.44 3.45
C LEU A 202 8.61 -2.98 3.61
N LEU A 203 9.07 -3.11 4.86
CA LEU A 203 10.41 -3.64 5.12
C LEU A 203 10.43 -5.13 4.74
N PRO A 204 11.35 -5.56 3.84
CA PRO A 204 11.44 -6.96 3.45
C PRO A 204 11.65 -7.92 4.64
N ASP A 205 12.33 -7.47 5.71
CA ASP A 205 12.54 -8.29 6.91
C ASP A 205 11.24 -8.58 7.68
N SER A 206 10.24 -7.69 7.63
CA SER A 206 8.92 -7.94 8.22
C SER A 206 8.21 -9.09 7.50
N VAL A 207 8.34 -9.17 6.17
CA VAL A 207 7.79 -10.27 5.37
C VAL A 207 8.48 -11.58 5.73
N ARG A 208 9.81 -11.58 5.82
CA ARG A 208 10.58 -12.74 6.25
C ARG A 208 10.14 -13.25 7.62
N LYS A 209 10.05 -12.37 8.62
CA LYS A 209 9.62 -12.71 9.98
C LYS A 209 8.22 -13.33 10.01
N TYR A 210 7.31 -12.80 9.21
CA TYR A 210 5.97 -13.36 9.10
C TYR A 210 6.00 -14.77 8.51
N ILE A 211 6.76 -15.00 7.43
CA ILE A 211 6.91 -16.33 6.83
C ILE A 211 7.57 -17.31 7.83
N CYS A 212 8.57 -16.86 8.58
CA CYS A 212 9.22 -17.65 9.64
C CYS A 212 8.24 -18.07 10.74
N ALA A 213 7.31 -17.20 11.11
CA ALA A 213 6.31 -17.49 12.14
C ALA A 213 5.16 -18.39 11.67
N THR A 214 4.92 -18.49 10.36
CA THR A 214 3.69 -19.10 9.82
C THR A 214 3.91 -20.32 8.94
N VAL A 215 5.03 -20.40 8.22
CA VAL A 215 5.23 -21.45 7.20
C VAL A 215 6.58 -22.14 7.33
N ILE A 216 7.69 -21.41 7.21
CA ILE A 216 9.05 -21.98 7.20
C ILE A 216 10.09 -21.03 7.78
N ASP A 217 11.08 -21.58 8.47
CA ASP A 217 12.24 -20.81 8.89
C ASP A 217 13.14 -20.48 7.69
N ILE A 218 13.39 -19.18 7.48
CA ILE A 218 14.21 -18.67 6.38
C ILE A 218 15.36 -17.85 6.99
N PRO A 219 16.61 -18.32 6.85
CA PRO A 219 17.78 -17.55 7.24
C PRO A 219 17.83 -16.19 6.53
N GLU A 220 18.27 -15.15 7.25
CA GLU A 220 18.33 -13.79 6.70
C GLU A 220 19.20 -13.70 5.43
N THR A 221 20.28 -14.48 5.37
CA THR A 221 21.19 -14.56 4.22
C THR A 221 20.47 -15.10 2.98
N THR A 222 19.70 -16.18 3.12
CA THR A 222 18.89 -16.78 2.05
C THR A 222 17.80 -15.82 1.58
N TRP A 223 17.14 -15.14 2.52
CA TRP A 223 16.14 -14.13 2.19
C TRP A 223 16.72 -13.01 1.32
N ARG A 224 17.84 -12.41 1.76
CA ARG A 224 18.49 -11.30 1.06
C ARG A 224 18.97 -11.68 -0.33
N ARG A 225 19.45 -12.92 -0.54
CA ARG A 225 20.04 -13.38 -1.81
C ARG A 225 19.02 -13.91 -2.82
N SER A 226 17.83 -14.30 -2.41
CA SER A 226 16.90 -15.00 -3.30
C SER A 226 15.46 -14.51 -3.20
N TYR A 227 14.91 -14.44 -1.98
CA TYR A 227 13.51 -14.09 -1.79
C TYR A 227 13.24 -12.60 -1.97
N LYS A 228 14.19 -11.75 -1.59
CA LYS A 228 14.05 -10.29 -1.66
C LYS A 228 13.79 -9.82 -3.09
N ASP A 229 14.63 -10.25 -4.03
CA ASP A 229 14.53 -9.83 -5.43
C ASP A 229 13.25 -10.39 -6.08
N PHE A 230 12.88 -11.62 -5.74
CA PHE A 230 11.61 -12.21 -6.16
C PHE A 230 10.41 -11.41 -5.63
N PHE A 231 10.42 -11.07 -4.34
CA PHE A 231 9.38 -10.24 -3.73
C PHE A 231 9.27 -8.85 -4.40
N GLU A 232 10.40 -8.19 -4.63
CA GLU A 232 10.43 -6.90 -5.34
C GLU A 232 9.93 -7.04 -6.78
N SER A 233 10.21 -8.17 -7.45
CA SER A 233 9.70 -8.47 -8.79
C SER A 233 8.18 -8.62 -8.82
N LEU A 234 7.56 -9.23 -7.80
CA LEU A 234 6.10 -9.35 -7.68
C LEU A 234 5.44 -7.98 -7.52
N VAL A 235 6.04 -7.09 -6.73
CA VAL A 235 5.56 -5.70 -6.61
C VAL A 235 5.68 -4.97 -7.94
N GLY A 236 6.79 -5.18 -8.67
CA GLY A 236 6.98 -4.64 -10.01
C GLY A 236 5.96 -5.18 -11.01
N GLU A 237 5.59 -6.45 -10.90
CA GLU A 237 4.57 -7.06 -11.76
C GLU A 237 3.19 -6.41 -11.56
N CYS A 238 2.78 -6.11 -10.33
CA CYS A 238 1.54 -5.36 -10.10
C CYS A 238 1.51 -4.03 -10.85
N ILE A 239 2.63 -3.30 -10.84
CA ILE A 239 2.75 -2.00 -11.53
C ILE A 239 2.68 -2.19 -13.05
N LYS A 240 3.40 -3.18 -13.60
CA LYS A 240 3.36 -3.50 -15.03
C LYS A 240 1.96 -3.89 -15.49
N GLN A 241 1.25 -4.67 -14.67
CA GLN A 241 -0.10 -5.12 -14.98
C GLN A 241 -1.11 -3.98 -14.89
N GLU A 242 -0.98 -3.06 -13.93
CA GLU A 242 -1.76 -1.82 -13.87
C GLU A 242 -1.57 -0.99 -15.14
N GLU A 243 -0.33 -0.83 -15.59
CA GLU A 243 -0.03 -0.12 -16.84
C GLU A 243 -0.61 -0.83 -18.06
N TYR A 244 -0.49 -2.15 -18.13
CA TYR A 244 -1.09 -2.97 -19.19
C TYR A 244 -2.62 -2.84 -19.23
N ALA A 245 -3.29 -2.86 -18.07
CA ALA A 245 -4.72 -2.63 -17.97
C ALA A 245 -5.10 -1.22 -18.44
N ASN A 246 -4.30 -0.21 -18.12
CA ASN A 246 -4.51 1.16 -18.59
C ASN A 246 -4.36 1.27 -20.12
N GLN A 247 -3.35 0.61 -20.69
CA GLN A 247 -3.17 0.54 -22.14
C GLN A 247 -4.34 -0.17 -22.83
N MET A 248 -4.83 -1.28 -22.26
CA MET A 248 -5.97 -2.01 -22.80
C MET A 248 -7.25 -1.18 -22.74
N LEU A 249 -7.48 -0.46 -21.65
CA LEU A 249 -8.61 0.47 -21.54
C LEU A 249 -8.51 1.58 -22.57
N SER A 250 -7.33 2.18 -22.75
CA SER A 250 -7.12 3.22 -23.75
C SER A 250 -7.44 2.70 -25.15
N LYS A 251 -7.01 1.49 -25.51
CA LYS A 251 -7.30 0.86 -26.82
C LYS A 251 -8.77 0.56 -27.07
N VAL A 252 -9.55 0.38 -26.01
CA VAL A 252 -10.99 0.05 -26.11
C VAL A 252 -11.85 1.32 -26.13
N THR A 253 -11.28 2.45 -25.68
CA THR A 253 -11.99 3.73 -25.51
C THR A 253 -11.51 4.82 -26.49
N GLN A 254 -10.53 4.51 -27.32
CA GLN A 254 -10.09 5.27 -28.49
C GLN A 254 -10.67 4.62 -29.73
#